data_AF-A0A9P0NXL3-F1
#
_entry.id   AF-A0A9P0NXL3-F1
#
_cell.length_a   1.000
_cell.length_b   1.000
_cell.length_c   1.000
_cell.angle_alpha   90.00
_cell.angle_beta   90.00
_cell.angle_gamma   90.00
#
_symmetry.space_group_name_H-M   'P 1'
#
loop_
_entity.id
_entity.type
_entity.pdbx_description
1 polymer ?
#
loop_
_entity_poly.entity_id
_entity_poly.type
_entity_poly.pdbx_seq_one_letter_code
_entity_poly.pdbx_strand_id
1 'polypeptide(L)'
;MAEGGLEGFICPRCMKDFRSPQNLITHFERSHSEEQDLLKSIKSIYGKAKKIFKLDEQDLEQFRKELNLERNLVEEPQDPGPTKSYTDYFKEVRRDRLEHRTTETNKLIIRLDRLLQLDGSDRKLHEQELVAWIDGTSVTRCPSCASSFNLVVRQHHCRLCGSIMCNSCSYFLSYETAEEIVTPVKTFNGREHRSSKESDSIRICQHCLDMLESRRKAQVEQMMQPIICQLYSHLQKSKQQIQHSVDMYSKMHNSISLGEATYALQDLHSLRTTIADKAQMIDTLSKKIASLPVDPNTPKAVTLQNSIRKATSVYIKDYLLSQPPPPTLEQLEQIKQGRSLKNADDDDLIPRERLRITKVTVTTGWSPANVNNERTAPEDADPLLEQMNNVRSYIDQARKAHRYEEVASLEENLKMLKEIYRKQQREKTGRKSD
;
A
#
# COMPACT_ATOMS: atom_id res chain seq x y z
N MET A 1 -7.99 -31.67 6.03
CA MET A 1 -8.15 -32.34 4.73
C MET A 1 -9.19 -31.53 3.98
N ALA A 2 -8.84 -30.97 2.83
CA ALA A 2 -9.73 -30.08 2.08
C ALA A 2 -10.87 -30.91 1.46
N GLU A 3 -12.11 -30.58 1.79
CA GLU A 3 -13.29 -31.05 1.07
C GLU A 3 -13.31 -30.40 -0.31
N GLY A 4 -12.79 -31.12 -1.30
CA GLY A 4 -13.10 -30.83 -2.70
C GLY A 4 -14.57 -31.13 -2.94
N GLY A 5 -15.28 -30.20 -3.59
CA GLY A 5 -16.65 -30.46 -4.05
C GLY A 5 -16.67 -31.75 -4.87
N LEU A 6 -17.55 -32.68 -4.48
CA LEU A 6 -17.75 -33.92 -5.22
C LEU A 6 -18.45 -33.58 -6.54
N GLU A 7 -17.69 -33.48 -7.63
CA GLU A 7 -18.20 -33.33 -8.99
C GLU A 7 -18.29 -34.71 -9.66
N GLY A 8 -19.43 -35.04 -10.28
CA GLY A 8 -19.64 -36.34 -10.92
C GLY A 8 -21.11 -36.77 -10.99
N PHE A 9 -21.36 -37.99 -11.47
CA PHE A 9 -22.71 -38.57 -11.57
C PHE A 9 -23.12 -39.16 -10.21
N ILE A 10 -23.40 -38.27 -9.26
CA ILE A 10 -23.60 -38.63 -7.85
C ILE A 10 -25.07 -38.79 -7.53
N CYS A 11 -25.41 -39.86 -6.81
CA CYS A 11 -26.75 -40.04 -6.28
C CYS A 11 -27.00 -39.05 -5.12
N PRO A 12 -28.02 -38.18 -5.18
CA PRO A 12 -28.24 -37.14 -4.17
C PRO A 12 -28.69 -37.72 -2.81
N ARG A 13 -29.16 -38.97 -2.78
CA ARG A 13 -29.54 -39.67 -1.54
C ARG A 13 -28.35 -40.36 -0.88
N CYS A 14 -27.53 -41.05 -1.67
CA CYS A 14 -26.44 -41.88 -1.14
C CYS A 14 -25.07 -41.19 -1.19
N MET A 15 -24.97 -40.04 -1.87
CA MET A 15 -23.75 -39.27 -2.12
C MET A 15 -22.60 -40.12 -2.69
N LYS A 16 -22.93 -41.17 -3.46
CA LYS A 16 -21.99 -42.03 -4.17
C LYS A 16 -21.92 -41.61 -5.64
N ASP A 17 -20.71 -41.51 -6.17
CA ASP A 17 -20.47 -41.30 -7.59
C ASP A 17 -20.58 -42.61 -8.39
N PHE A 18 -21.37 -42.57 -9.47
CA PHE A 18 -21.62 -43.70 -10.37
C PHE A 18 -20.88 -43.59 -11.70
N ARG A 19 -20.07 -42.53 -11.89
CA ARG A 19 -19.17 -42.26 -13.02
C ARG A 19 -19.82 -42.19 -14.42
N SER A 20 -21.08 -42.59 -14.57
CA SER A 20 -21.84 -42.48 -15.81
C SER A 20 -23.33 -42.19 -15.55
N PRO A 21 -24.02 -41.50 -16.47
CA PRO A 21 -25.45 -41.23 -16.36
C PRO A 21 -26.27 -42.53 -16.29
N GLN A 22 -25.96 -43.52 -17.13
CA GLN A 22 -26.69 -44.81 -17.16
C GLN A 22 -26.59 -45.57 -15.84
N ASN A 23 -25.41 -45.56 -15.19
CA ASN A 23 -25.22 -46.24 -13.90
C ASN A 23 -25.95 -45.53 -12.77
N LEU A 24 -25.94 -44.18 -12.77
CA LEU A 24 -26.68 -43.38 -11.81
C LEU A 24 -28.20 -43.62 -11.94
N ILE A 25 -28.72 -43.63 -13.17
CA ILE A 25 -30.14 -43.87 -13.45
C ILE A 25 -30.54 -45.29 -13.02
N THR A 26 -29.74 -46.30 -13.38
CA THR A 26 -30.00 -47.70 -12.99
C THR A 26 -29.97 -47.87 -11.48
N HIS A 27 -29.03 -47.21 -10.78
CA HIS A 27 -28.96 -47.21 -9.33
C HIS A 27 -30.19 -46.54 -8.71
N PHE A 28 -30.61 -45.38 -9.22
CA PHE A 28 -31.75 -44.65 -8.69
C PHE A 28 -33.07 -45.41 -8.90
N GLU A 29 -33.25 -46.03 -10.08
CA GLU A 29 -34.43 -46.85 -10.41
C GLU A 29 -34.55 -48.12 -9.55
N ARG A 30 -33.42 -48.73 -9.18
CA ARG A 30 -33.41 -49.97 -8.37
C ARG A 30 -33.42 -49.72 -6.86
N SER A 31 -32.75 -48.68 -6.39
CA SER A 31 -32.50 -48.45 -4.96
C SER A 31 -33.43 -47.40 -4.33
N HIS A 32 -34.12 -46.59 -5.13
CA HIS A 32 -35.01 -45.51 -4.68
C HIS A 32 -36.41 -45.64 -5.30
N SER A 33 -36.92 -46.88 -5.31
CA SER A 33 -38.14 -47.27 -6.05
C SER A 33 -39.44 -46.58 -5.61
N GLU A 34 -39.47 -45.94 -4.44
CA GLU A 34 -40.66 -45.26 -3.91
C GLU A 34 -40.93 -43.88 -4.55
N GLU A 35 -40.01 -43.33 -5.35
CA GLU A 35 -40.13 -42.00 -5.98
C GLU A 35 -40.05 -42.04 -7.52
N GLN A 36 -40.60 -43.09 -8.16
CA GLN A 36 -40.65 -43.22 -9.63
C GLN A 36 -41.38 -42.06 -10.36
N ASP A 37 -42.15 -41.23 -9.66
CA ASP A 37 -42.92 -40.14 -10.26
C ASP A 37 -42.05 -38.95 -10.71
N LEU A 38 -40.88 -38.74 -10.10
CA LEU A 38 -39.92 -37.73 -10.57
C LEU A 38 -39.25 -38.14 -11.89
N LEU A 39 -38.95 -39.43 -12.07
CA LEU A 39 -38.41 -39.97 -13.32
C LEU A 39 -39.43 -39.94 -14.46
N LYS A 40 -40.73 -40.13 -14.17
CA LYS A 40 -41.81 -39.95 -15.17
C LYS A 40 -41.93 -38.49 -15.60
N SER A 41 -41.76 -37.54 -14.69
CA SER A 41 -41.76 -36.11 -15.00
C SER A 41 -40.57 -35.71 -15.88
N ILE A 42 -39.36 -36.20 -15.58
CA ILE A 42 -38.15 -35.96 -16.38
C ILE A 42 -38.24 -36.62 -17.77
N LYS A 43 -38.73 -37.88 -17.86
CA LYS A 43 -38.99 -38.54 -19.16
C LYS A 43 -40.07 -37.82 -19.97
N SER A 44 -41.09 -37.23 -19.33
CA SER A 44 -42.12 -36.41 -19.98
C SER A 44 -41.55 -35.10 -20.53
N ILE A 45 -40.63 -34.46 -19.81
CA ILE A 45 -39.93 -33.25 -20.28
C ILE A 45 -39.01 -33.58 -21.46
N TYR A 46 -38.26 -34.68 -21.39
CA TYR A 46 -37.39 -35.14 -22.48
C TYR A 46 -38.18 -35.58 -23.74
N GLY A 47 -39.33 -36.24 -23.53
CA GLY A 47 -40.25 -36.62 -24.60
C GLY A 47 -40.93 -35.41 -25.27
N LYS A 48 -41.20 -34.34 -24.52
CA LYS A 48 -41.72 -33.08 -25.07
C LYS A 48 -40.67 -32.32 -25.88
N ALA A 49 -39.40 -32.32 -25.45
CA ALA A 49 -38.30 -31.74 -26.21
C ALA A 49 -38.09 -32.47 -27.57
N LYS A 50 -38.18 -33.81 -27.58
CA LYS A 50 -38.09 -34.63 -28.81
C LYS A 50 -39.25 -34.42 -29.80
N LYS A 51 -40.40 -33.90 -29.36
CA LYS A 51 -41.58 -33.65 -30.21
C LYS A 51 -41.62 -32.24 -30.82
N ILE A 52 -40.94 -31.28 -30.20
CA ILE A 52 -40.90 -29.87 -30.63
C ILE A 52 -39.84 -29.66 -31.72
N PHE A 53 -38.70 -30.33 -31.60
CA PHE A 53 -37.67 -30.39 -32.63
C PHE A 53 -37.80 -31.75 -33.31
N LYS A 54 -38.37 -31.79 -34.53
CA LYS A 54 -38.40 -33.00 -35.37
C LYS A 54 -36.99 -33.35 -35.85
N LEU A 55 -36.08 -33.61 -34.92
CA LEU A 55 -34.73 -34.05 -35.21
C LEU A 55 -34.77 -35.57 -35.19
N ASP A 56 -34.44 -36.16 -36.32
CA ASP A 56 -34.29 -37.61 -36.41
C ASP A 56 -32.95 -38.05 -35.80
N GLU A 57 -32.78 -39.36 -35.63
CA GLU A 57 -31.56 -39.93 -35.05
C GLU A 57 -30.32 -39.60 -35.92
N GLN A 58 -30.51 -39.33 -37.23
CA GLN A 58 -29.44 -38.94 -38.14
C GLN A 58 -28.99 -37.50 -37.93
N ASP A 59 -29.91 -36.57 -37.67
CA ASP A 59 -29.60 -35.18 -37.33
C ASP A 59 -28.76 -35.10 -36.04
N LEU A 60 -29.08 -35.93 -35.04
CA LEU A 60 -28.31 -36.04 -33.79
C LEU A 60 -26.90 -36.62 -33.99
N GLU A 61 -26.75 -37.58 -34.90
CA GLU A 61 -25.45 -38.16 -35.27
C GLU A 61 -24.59 -37.16 -36.06
N GLN A 62 -25.22 -36.36 -36.92
CA GLN A 62 -24.56 -35.28 -37.65
C GLN A 62 -24.12 -34.15 -36.73
N PHE A 63 -24.98 -33.75 -35.78
CA PHE A 63 -24.64 -32.77 -34.74
C PHE A 63 -23.48 -33.26 -33.85
N ARG A 64 -23.43 -34.57 -33.52
CA ARG A 64 -22.27 -35.18 -32.82
C ARG A 64 -21.00 -35.20 -33.66
N LYS A 65 -21.10 -35.33 -34.98
CA LYS A 65 -19.95 -35.22 -35.89
C LYS A 65 -19.45 -33.78 -35.98
N GLU A 66 -20.34 -32.79 -36.01
CA GLU A 66 -20.00 -31.37 -35.96
C GLU A 66 -19.34 -30.98 -34.62
N LEU A 67 -19.82 -31.52 -33.49
CA LEU A 67 -19.16 -31.38 -32.19
C LEU A 67 -17.77 -32.05 -32.12
N ASN A 68 -17.56 -33.14 -32.85
CA ASN A 68 -16.23 -33.77 -32.94
C ASN A 68 -15.23 -32.98 -33.79
N LEU A 69 -15.65 -31.90 -34.48
CA LEU A 69 -14.74 -30.97 -35.15
C LEU A 69 -13.91 -30.14 -34.14
N GLU A 70 -14.34 -30.07 -32.87
CA GLU A 70 -13.62 -29.35 -31.80
C GLU A 70 -12.29 -29.98 -31.40
N ARG A 71 -11.96 -31.19 -31.89
CA ARG A 71 -10.64 -31.80 -31.65
C ARG A 71 -9.52 -31.22 -32.53
N ASN A 72 -9.85 -30.29 -33.43
CA ASN A 72 -8.89 -29.51 -34.22
C ASN A 72 -8.82 -28.03 -33.78
N LEU A 73 -9.14 -27.74 -32.52
CA LEU A 73 -8.81 -26.42 -31.96
C LEU A 73 -7.29 -26.35 -31.78
N VAL A 74 -6.61 -25.66 -32.70
CA VAL A 74 -5.23 -25.25 -32.52
C VAL A 74 -5.21 -24.35 -31.28
N GLU A 75 -4.54 -24.77 -30.22
CA GLU A 75 -4.29 -23.94 -29.03
C GLU A 75 -3.36 -22.79 -29.43
N GLU A 76 -3.93 -21.73 -30.01
CA GLU A 76 -3.20 -20.49 -30.21
C GLU A 76 -3.09 -19.74 -28.88
N PRO A 77 -1.90 -19.24 -28.49
CA PRO A 77 -1.74 -18.40 -27.32
C PRO A 77 -2.69 -17.20 -27.40
N GLN A 78 -3.67 -17.14 -26.51
CA GLN A 78 -4.61 -16.02 -26.44
C GLN A 78 -4.06 -14.94 -25.51
N ASP A 79 -4.11 -13.70 -25.96
CA ASP A 79 -3.82 -12.56 -25.09
C ASP A 79 -4.96 -12.39 -24.06
N PRO A 80 -4.64 -12.02 -22.79
CA PRO A 80 -5.66 -11.69 -21.81
C PRO A 80 -6.61 -10.63 -22.35
N GLY A 81 -7.92 -10.91 -22.31
CA GLY A 81 -8.94 -9.98 -22.74
C GLY A 81 -8.95 -8.66 -21.93
N PRO A 82 -9.75 -7.67 -22.36
CA PRO A 82 -9.83 -6.38 -21.69
C PRO A 82 -10.22 -6.55 -20.22
N THR A 83 -9.37 -6.09 -19.31
CA THR A 83 -9.61 -6.15 -17.86
C THR A 83 -10.18 -4.82 -17.38
N LYS A 84 -11.27 -4.85 -16.61
CA LYS A 84 -11.85 -3.67 -15.97
C LYS A 84 -11.79 -3.79 -14.45
N SER A 85 -11.21 -2.79 -13.79
CA SER A 85 -11.17 -2.71 -12.32
C SER A 85 -12.33 -1.85 -11.80
N TYR A 86 -13.08 -2.37 -10.82
CA TYR A 86 -14.11 -1.63 -10.09
C TYR A 86 -13.61 -1.06 -8.76
N THR A 87 -12.30 -1.10 -8.54
CA THR A 87 -11.69 -0.71 -7.26
C THR A 87 -11.95 0.76 -6.93
N ASP A 88 -11.91 1.65 -7.92
CA ASP A 88 -12.08 3.09 -7.67
C ASP A 88 -13.54 3.45 -7.41
N TYR A 89 -14.48 2.86 -8.15
CA TYR A 89 -15.91 2.95 -7.86
C TYR A 89 -16.23 2.45 -6.44
N PHE A 90 -15.68 1.28 -6.05
CA PHE A 90 -15.82 0.77 -4.69
C PHE A 90 -15.28 1.74 -3.63
N LYS A 91 -14.10 2.33 -3.85
CA LYS A 91 -13.50 3.31 -2.93
C LYS A 91 -14.35 4.56 -2.79
N GLU A 92 -14.95 5.04 -3.88
CA GLU A 92 -15.83 6.21 -3.87
C GLU A 92 -17.07 5.97 -3.02
N VAL A 93 -17.83 4.91 -3.32
CA VAL A 93 -19.02 4.53 -2.55
C VAL A 93 -18.68 4.27 -1.07
N ARG A 94 -17.56 3.60 -0.81
CA ARG A 94 -17.10 3.35 0.57
C ARG A 94 -16.77 4.65 1.30
N ARG A 95 -16.12 5.61 0.63
CA ARG A 95 -15.72 6.89 1.24
C ARG A 95 -16.93 7.69 1.68
N ASP A 96 -17.92 7.85 0.82
CA ASP A 96 -19.17 8.56 1.11
C ASP A 96 -19.89 7.98 2.33
N ARG A 97 -20.04 6.64 2.37
CA ARG A 97 -20.63 5.94 3.53
C ARG A 97 -19.84 6.14 4.82
N LEU A 98 -18.50 6.10 4.74
CA LEU A 98 -17.63 6.32 5.90
C LEU A 98 -17.67 7.77 6.38
N GLU A 99 -17.74 8.73 5.46
CA GLU A 99 -17.79 10.16 5.75
C GLU A 99 -19.08 10.52 6.50
N HIS A 100 -20.23 10.05 6.01
CA HIS A 100 -21.51 10.22 6.72
C HIS A 100 -21.43 9.65 8.14
N ARG A 101 -20.98 8.40 8.28
CA ARG A 101 -20.85 7.74 9.59
C ARG A 101 -19.89 8.48 10.53
N THR A 102 -18.76 8.95 10.01
CA THR A 102 -17.74 9.68 10.77
C THR A 102 -18.29 11.01 11.26
N THR A 103 -19.03 11.71 10.41
CA THR A 103 -19.67 12.99 10.74
C THR A 103 -20.68 12.83 11.86
N GLU A 104 -21.58 11.84 11.76
CA GLU A 104 -22.56 11.56 12.80
C GLU A 104 -21.91 11.10 14.11
N THR A 105 -20.89 10.25 14.03
CA THR A 105 -20.12 9.82 15.22
C THR A 105 -19.45 11.01 15.90
N ASN A 106 -18.78 11.89 15.15
CA ASN A 106 -18.12 13.08 15.70
C ASN A 106 -19.11 14.03 16.39
N LYS A 107 -20.32 14.20 15.84
CA LYS A 107 -21.39 14.95 16.51
C LYS A 107 -21.75 14.33 17.86
N LEU A 108 -21.86 12.99 17.96
CA LEU A 108 -22.10 12.32 19.23
C LEU A 108 -20.97 12.53 20.23
N ILE A 109 -19.71 12.45 19.78
CA ILE A 109 -18.53 12.64 20.63
C ILE A 109 -18.50 14.06 21.22
N ILE A 110 -18.73 15.08 20.39
CA ILE A 110 -18.77 16.48 20.86
C ILE A 110 -19.89 16.67 21.88
N ARG A 111 -21.07 16.08 21.64
CA ARG A 111 -22.18 16.14 22.60
C ARG A 111 -21.86 15.40 23.89
N LEU A 112 -21.21 14.24 23.79
CA LEU A 112 -20.80 13.45 24.94
C LEU A 112 -19.80 14.23 25.81
N ASP A 113 -18.79 14.87 25.21
CA ASP A 113 -17.83 15.73 25.92
C ASP A 113 -18.52 16.89 26.66
N ARG A 114 -19.50 17.53 26.02
CA ARG A 114 -20.28 18.61 26.66
C ARG A 114 -21.14 18.10 27.81
N LEU A 115 -21.77 16.94 27.66
CA LEU A 115 -22.57 16.32 28.71
C LEU A 115 -21.71 15.98 29.94
N LEU A 116 -20.48 15.51 29.73
CA LEU A 116 -19.51 15.22 30.80
C LEU A 116 -19.10 16.46 31.59
N GLN A 117 -19.24 17.65 31.02
CA GLN A 117 -18.87 18.93 31.65
C GLN A 117 -20.05 19.60 32.38
N LEU A 118 -21.26 19.03 32.33
CA LEU A 118 -22.43 19.62 32.97
C LEU A 118 -22.47 19.31 34.48
N ASP A 119 -22.39 20.38 35.29
CA ASP A 119 -22.55 20.33 36.75
C ASP A 119 -23.76 21.16 37.20
N GLY A 120 -24.32 20.84 38.38
CA GLY A 120 -25.31 21.68 39.07
C GLY A 120 -26.78 21.27 38.90
N SER A 121 -27.69 22.05 39.50
CA SER A 121 -29.14 21.78 39.58
C SER A 121 -29.87 21.87 38.24
N ASP A 122 -29.34 22.62 37.28
CA ASP A 122 -29.98 22.90 36.00
C ASP A 122 -29.57 21.92 34.89
N ARG A 123 -28.89 20.82 35.24
CA ARG A 123 -28.35 19.83 34.29
C ARG A 123 -29.38 19.35 33.27
N LYS A 124 -30.63 19.13 33.68
CA LYS A 124 -31.70 18.68 32.77
C LYS A 124 -32.05 19.70 31.68
N LEU A 125 -32.00 21.01 31.99
CA LEU A 125 -32.25 22.06 31.00
C LEU A 125 -31.09 22.14 30.01
N HIS A 126 -29.86 22.13 30.51
CA HIS A 126 -28.66 22.11 29.68
C HIS A 126 -28.57 20.86 28.78
N GLU A 127 -29.00 19.68 29.28
CA GLU A 127 -29.11 18.46 28.48
C GLU A 127 -30.06 18.62 27.27
N GLN A 128 -31.15 19.38 27.44
CA GLN A 128 -32.13 19.64 26.37
C GLN A 128 -31.69 20.72 25.38
N GLU A 129 -30.87 21.69 25.81
CA GLU A 129 -30.26 22.68 24.93
C GLU A 129 -29.21 22.06 24.00
N LEU A 130 -28.48 21.04 24.47
CA LEU A 130 -27.48 20.35 23.66
C LEU A 130 -28.09 19.55 22.50
N VAL A 131 -29.27 18.98 22.70
CA VAL A 131 -29.96 18.13 21.72
C VAL A 131 -31.47 18.29 21.83
N ALA A 132 -32.11 18.71 20.74
CA ALA A 132 -33.56 18.76 20.65
C ALA A 132 -34.16 17.34 20.78
N TRP A 133 -35.02 17.15 21.78
CA TRP A 133 -35.72 15.89 21.99
C TRP A 133 -36.94 15.82 21.09
N ILE A 134 -37.13 14.66 20.45
CA ILE A 134 -38.32 14.42 19.63
C ILE A 134 -39.54 14.41 20.55
N ASP A 135 -40.63 15.04 20.11
CA ASP A 135 -41.88 15.04 20.87
C ASP A 135 -42.51 13.65 20.93
N GLY A 136 -42.88 13.22 22.14
CA GLY A 136 -43.47 11.91 22.41
C GLY A 136 -44.79 11.66 21.70
N THR A 137 -45.54 12.72 21.36
CA THR A 137 -46.81 12.59 20.63
C THR A 137 -46.61 12.12 19.19
N SER A 138 -45.45 12.43 18.59
CA SER A 138 -45.13 12.10 17.20
C SER A 138 -44.64 10.66 16.99
N VAL A 139 -44.29 9.96 18.07
CA VAL A 139 -43.66 8.63 18.01
C VAL A 139 -44.51 7.60 18.76
N THR A 140 -45.31 6.82 18.03
CA THR A 140 -46.20 5.80 18.61
C THR A 140 -45.52 4.45 18.83
N ARG A 141 -44.36 4.21 18.20
CA ARG A 141 -43.59 2.96 18.26
C ARG A 141 -42.10 3.23 18.42
N CYS A 142 -41.39 2.34 19.11
CA CYS A 142 -39.94 2.43 19.23
C CYS A 142 -39.28 2.30 17.84
N PRO A 143 -38.45 3.26 17.38
CA PRO A 143 -37.78 3.19 16.09
C PRO A 143 -36.80 2.02 15.94
N SER A 144 -36.29 1.48 17.05
CA SER A 144 -35.30 0.39 17.04
C SER A 144 -35.92 -1.00 16.96
N CYS A 145 -37.04 -1.26 17.66
CA CYS A 145 -37.65 -2.59 17.75
C CYS A 145 -39.14 -2.64 17.34
N ALA A 146 -39.71 -1.51 16.90
CA ALA A 146 -41.10 -1.35 16.49
C ALA A 146 -42.18 -1.65 17.56
N SER A 147 -41.78 -1.84 18.82
CA SER A 147 -42.70 -2.02 19.95
C SER A 147 -43.57 -0.77 20.15
N SER A 148 -44.89 -0.96 20.26
CA SER A 148 -45.84 0.13 20.53
C SER A 148 -45.69 0.64 21.96
N PHE A 149 -45.66 1.96 22.11
CA PHE A 149 -45.66 2.58 23.44
C PHE A 149 -47.04 2.49 24.07
N ASN A 150 -47.08 2.18 25.36
CA ASN A 150 -48.30 2.05 26.17
C ASN A 150 -47.95 2.24 27.66
N LEU A 151 -48.88 1.95 28.57
CA LEU A 151 -48.67 2.12 30.02
C LEU A 151 -47.51 1.27 30.57
N VAL A 152 -47.22 0.12 29.95
CA VAL A 152 -46.15 -0.81 30.33
C VAL A 152 -44.85 -0.47 29.60
N VAL A 153 -44.92 -0.21 28.30
CA VAL A 153 -43.77 0.18 27.47
C VAL A 153 -43.71 1.70 27.38
N ARG A 154 -42.98 2.32 28.31
CA ARG A 154 -42.83 3.78 28.39
C ARG A 154 -41.80 4.31 27.38
N GLN A 155 -41.96 5.57 27.01
CA GLN A 155 -41.03 6.32 26.17
C GLN A 155 -39.83 6.82 26.99
N HIS A 156 -38.64 6.74 26.41
CA HIS A 156 -37.40 7.29 26.94
C HIS A 156 -36.65 8.05 25.85
N HIS A 157 -35.97 9.14 26.21
CA HIS A 157 -35.14 9.91 25.28
C HIS A 157 -33.67 9.57 25.40
N CYS A 158 -32.99 9.48 24.25
CA CYS A 158 -31.54 9.39 24.17
C CYS A 158 -30.92 10.76 24.41
N ARG A 159 -29.99 10.87 25.38
CA ARG A 159 -29.34 12.15 25.71
C ARG A 159 -28.38 12.64 24.61
N LEU A 160 -27.98 11.78 23.67
CA LEU A 160 -27.03 12.13 22.61
C LEU A 160 -27.68 12.51 21.26
N CYS A 161 -28.81 11.91 20.93
CA CYS A 161 -29.49 12.14 19.64
C CYS A 161 -30.94 12.63 19.77
N GLY A 162 -31.52 12.64 20.97
CA GLY A 162 -32.89 13.13 21.19
C GLY A 162 -33.98 12.17 20.72
N SER A 163 -33.62 11.03 20.09
CA SER A 163 -34.58 10.01 19.67
C SER A 163 -35.27 9.35 20.85
N ILE A 164 -36.49 8.87 20.62
CA ILE A 164 -37.28 8.11 21.57
C ILE A 164 -37.00 6.61 21.42
N MET A 165 -36.91 5.88 22.54
CA MET A 165 -36.75 4.43 22.59
C MET A 165 -37.53 3.80 23.76
N CYS A 166 -37.77 2.49 23.71
CA CYS A 166 -38.30 1.73 24.84
C CYS A 166 -37.20 1.34 25.84
N ASN A 167 -37.58 0.80 27.00
CA ASN A 167 -36.62 0.37 28.03
C ASN A 167 -35.60 -0.66 27.50
N SER A 168 -36.05 -1.65 26.73
CA SER A 168 -35.19 -2.70 26.14
C SER A 168 -34.21 -2.17 25.09
N CYS A 169 -34.47 -1.00 24.50
CA CYS A 169 -33.57 -0.34 23.55
C CYS A 169 -32.82 0.84 24.16
N SER A 170 -32.91 1.00 25.49
CA SER A 170 -32.20 2.04 26.23
C SER A 170 -31.03 1.44 27.00
N TYR A 171 -29.87 2.08 26.87
CA TYR A 171 -28.63 1.68 27.50
C TYR A 171 -28.10 2.82 28.36
N PHE A 172 -27.27 2.49 29.35
CA PHE A 172 -26.66 3.47 30.25
C PHE A 172 -25.15 3.42 30.10
N LEU A 173 -24.57 4.51 29.63
CA LEU A 173 -23.14 4.68 29.49
C LEU A 173 -22.59 5.28 30.78
N SER A 174 -21.61 4.64 31.42
CA SER A 174 -20.95 5.21 32.60
C SER A 174 -20.12 6.42 32.21
N TYR A 175 -19.91 7.35 33.15
CA TYR A 175 -19.05 8.52 32.92
C TYR A 175 -17.61 8.11 32.60
N GLU A 176 -17.08 7.09 33.28
CA GLU A 176 -15.75 6.52 32.99
C GLU A 176 -15.62 6.09 31.53
N THR A 177 -16.56 5.26 31.04
CA THR A 177 -16.52 4.80 29.64
C THR A 177 -16.73 5.96 28.67
N ALA A 178 -17.55 6.95 29.02
CA ALA A 178 -17.73 8.15 28.21
C ALA A 178 -16.45 8.99 28.11
N GLU A 179 -15.70 9.16 29.20
CA GLU A 179 -14.41 9.87 29.21
C GLU A 179 -13.36 9.17 28.33
N GLU A 180 -13.26 7.84 28.40
CA GLU A 180 -12.35 7.06 27.54
C GLU A 180 -12.65 7.25 26.05
N ILE A 181 -13.93 7.35 25.68
CA ILE A 181 -14.37 7.48 24.29
C ILE A 181 -14.05 8.87 23.74
N VAL A 182 -14.22 9.92 24.57
CA VAL A 182 -14.01 11.32 24.19
C VAL A 182 -12.54 11.70 24.17
N THR A 183 -11.75 11.20 25.12
CA THR A 183 -10.34 11.59 25.25
C THR A 183 -9.47 10.99 24.14
N PRO A 184 -8.68 11.79 23.42
CA PRO A 184 -7.63 11.25 22.58
C PRO A 184 -6.55 10.63 23.45
N VAL A 185 -6.20 9.38 23.16
CA VAL A 185 -5.17 8.57 23.85
C VAL A 185 -3.85 9.31 24.10
N LYS A 186 -3.50 10.30 23.27
CA LYS A 186 -2.23 11.06 23.38
C LYS A 186 -2.24 12.17 24.43
N THR A 187 -3.39 12.52 25.00
CA THR A 187 -3.55 13.65 25.94
C THR A 187 -3.93 13.22 27.35
N PHE A 188 -3.55 12.01 27.76
CA PHE A 188 -3.78 11.47 29.12
C PHE A 188 -2.91 12.13 30.20
N ASN A 189 -2.63 13.44 30.08
CA ASN A 189 -1.98 14.23 31.13
C ASN A 189 -3.04 15.12 31.79
N GLY A 190 -3.65 14.61 32.85
CA GLY A 190 -4.20 15.44 33.93
C GLY A 190 -5.58 16.06 33.70
N ARG A 191 -6.62 15.25 33.50
CA ARG A 191 -7.95 15.64 34.02
C ARG A 191 -8.02 15.17 35.47
N GLU A 192 -8.14 16.10 36.41
CA GLU A 192 -8.33 15.79 37.83
C GLU A 192 -9.58 14.92 38.00
N HIS A 193 -9.40 13.73 38.55
CA HIS A 193 -10.46 12.76 38.80
C HIS A 193 -11.45 13.35 39.82
N ARG A 194 -12.58 13.87 39.34
CA ARG A 194 -13.65 14.32 40.23
C ARG A 194 -14.27 13.09 40.89
N SER A 195 -14.37 13.12 42.22
CA SER A 195 -14.92 12.04 43.04
C SER A 195 -16.34 11.70 42.58
N SER A 196 -16.51 10.47 42.11
CA SER A 196 -17.72 9.91 41.53
C SER A 196 -18.80 9.68 42.61
N LYS A 197 -19.97 10.29 42.43
CA LYS A 197 -21.21 9.72 42.98
C LYS A 197 -21.54 8.49 42.13
N GLU A 198 -21.70 7.33 42.76
CA GLU A 198 -21.85 5.98 42.16
C GLU A 198 -23.09 5.77 41.24
N SER A 199 -23.79 6.82 40.79
CA SER A 199 -24.98 6.70 39.95
C SER A 199 -25.07 7.72 38.81
N ASP A 200 -23.94 8.21 38.32
CA ASP A 200 -23.91 9.07 37.14
C ASP A 200 -23.70 8.23 35.88
N SER A 201 -24.78 7.95 35.16
CA SER A 201 -24.77 7.27 33.86
C SER A 201 -25.65 8.02 32.86
N ILE A 202 -25.23 8.04 31.60
CA ILE A 202 -25.90 8.76 30.53
C ILE A 202 -26.75 7.77 29.74
N ARG A 203 -28.07 8.01 29.69
CA ARG A 203 -28.98 7.14 28.93
C ARG A 203 -28.86 7.41 27.43
N ILE A 204 -28.57 6.36 26.67
CA ILE A 204 -28.41 6.42 25.21
C ILE A 204 -29.24 5.33 24.52
N CYS A 205 -29.53 5.50 23.24
CA CYS A 205 -30.14 4.46 22.43
C CYS A 205 -29.08 3.50 21.87
N GLN A 206 -29.51 2.32 21.43
CA GLN A 206 -28.64 1.30 20.83
C GLN A 206 -27.78 1.86 19.67
N HIS A 207 -28.39 2.64 18.78
CA HIS A 207 -27.67 3.20 17.63
C HIS A 207 -26.50 4.10 18.05
N CYS A 208 -26.71 4.96 19.05
CA CYS A 208 -25.62 5.80 19.58
C CYS A 208 -24.54 4.96 20.25
N LEU A 209 -24.92 3.92 20.99
CA LEU A 209 -23.96 2.99 21.61
C LEU A 209 -23.09 2.32 20.53
N ASP A 210 -23.69 1.75 19.48
CA ASP A 210 -22.96 1.07 18.41
C ASP A 210 -21.96 1.99 17.69
N MET A 211 -22.32 3.26 17.48
CA MET A 211 -21.43 4.26 16.88
C MET A 211 -20.25 4.60 17.79
N LEU A 212 -20.50 4.82 19.08
CA LEU A 212 -19.46 5.12 20.07
C LEU A 212 -18.53 3.91 20.29
N GLU A 213 -19.06 2.70 20.40
CA GLU A 213 -18.26 1.48 20.55
C GLU A 213 -17.40 1.21 19.32
N SER A 214 -17.94 1.44 18.12
CA SER A 214 -17.16 1.32 16.88
C SER A 214 -15.99 2.29 16.85
N ARG A 215 -16.18 3.51 17.36
CA ARG A 215 -15.09 4.50 17.50
C ARG A 215 -14.04 4.04 18.52
N ARG A 216 -14.48 3.57 19.69
CA ARG A 216 -13.60 3.05 20.74
C ARG A 216 -12.76 1.88 20.22
N LYS A 217 -13.39 0.93 19.53
CA LYS A 217 -12.69 -0.19 18.88
C LYS A 217 -11.67 0.29 17.86
N ALA A 218 -12.02 1.27 17.02
CA ALA A 218 -11.08 1.85 16.07
C ALA A 218 -9.90 2.59 16.74
N GLN A 219 -10.13 3.27 17.88
CA GLN A 219 -9.05 3.87 18.68
C GLN A 219 -8.12 2.79 19.24
N VAL A 220 -8.67 1.72 19.82
CA VAL A 220 -7.90 0.58 20.33
C VAL A 220 -7.11 -0.12 19.21
N GLU A 221 -7.73 -0.39 18.06
CA GLU A 221 -7.05 -0.99 16.90
C GLU A 221 -5.94 -0.09 16.34
N GLN A 222 -6.12 1.23 16.35
CA GLN A 222 -5.08 2.18 15.97
C GLN A 222 -3.90 2.17 16.96
N MET A 223 -4.16 1.99 18.26
CA MET A 223 -3.11 1.83 19.28
C MET A 223 -2.41 0.48 19.17
N MET A 224 -3.18 -0.58 18.92
CA MET A 224 -2.70 -1.94 18.81
C MET A 224 -2.20 -2.27 17.40
N GLN A 225 -1.44 -1.37 16.76
CA GLN A 225 -0.82 -1.69 15.48
C GLN A 225 0.01 -2.97 15.64
N PRO A 226 -0.41 -4.10 15.03
CA PRO A 226 0.27 -5.36 15.25
C PRO A 226 1.73 -5.24 14.82
N ILE A 227 2.64 -5.89 15.56
CA ILE A 227 4.08 -5.83 15.28
C ILE A 227 4.36 -6.21 13.82
N ILE A 228 3.62 -7.18 13.27
CA ILE A 228 3.71 -7.55 11.84
C ILE A 228 3.41 -6.39 10.88
N CYS A 229 2.41 -5.55 11.16
CA CYS A 229 2.07 -4.39 10.34
C CYS A 229 3.17 -3.32 10.41
N GLN A 230 3.74 -3.11 11.60
CA GLN A 230 4.86 -2.17 11.78
C GLN A 230 6.11 -2.64 11.01
N LEU A 231 6.47 -3.92 11.15
CA LEU A 231 7.61 -4.52 10.45
C LEU A 231 7.41 -4.54 8.94
N TYR A 232 6.22 -4.88 8.46
CA TYR A 232 5.91 -4.87 7.02
C TYR A 232 5.92 -3.46 6.44
N SER A 233 5.41 -2.46 7.18
CA SER A 233 5.48 -1.06 6.77
C SER A 233 6.94 -0.58 6.67
N HIS A 234 7.79 -0.98 7.62
CA HIS A 234 9.23 -0.71 7.56
C HIS A 234 9.87 -1.40 6.35
N LEU A 235 9.58 -2.69 6.12
CA LEU A 235 10.06 -3.45 4.97
C LEU A 235 9.74 -2.74 3.64
N GLN A 236 8.51 -2.24 3.48
CA GLN A 236 8.08 -1.55 2.27
C GLN A 236 8.79 -0.19 2.09
N LYS A 237 8.97 0.59 3.16
CA LYS A 237 9.75 1.83 3.11
C LYS A 237 11.20 1.56 2.70
N SER A 238 11.82 0.51 3.24
CA SER A 238 13.18 0.11 2.87
C SER A 238 13.28 -0.30 1.39
N LYS A 239 12.27 -1.00 0.84
CA LYS A 239 12.21 -1.34 -0.59
C LYS A 239 12.19 -0.10 -1.48
N GLN A 240 11.34 0.88 -1.14
CA GLN A 240 11.26 2.15 -1.89
C GLN A 240 12.59 2.92 -1.87
N GLN A 241 13.26 2.96 -0.72
CA GLN A 241 14.56 3.64 -0.61
C GLN A 241 15.66 2.96 -1.45
N ILE A 242 15.67 1.62 -1.53
CA ILE A 242 16.63 0.89 -2.37
C ILE A 242 16.38 1.14 -3.85
N GLN A 243 15.12 1.21 -4.27
CA GLN A 243 14.78 1.39 -5.69
C GLN A 243 15.50 2.60 -6.29
N HIS A 244 15.47 3.73 -5.58
CA HIS A 244 16.22 4.93 -6.00
C HIS A 244 17.73 4.68 -6.13
N SER A 245 18.34 3.94 -5.18
CA SER A 245 19.76 3.59 -5.25
C SER A 245 20.09 2.67 -6.44
N VAL A 246 19.20 1.73 -6.78
CA VAL A 246 19.36 0.82 -7.93
C VAL A 246 19.24 1.59 -9.25
N ASP A 247 18.29 2.51 -9.35
CA ASP A 247 18.12 3.37 -10.53
C ASP A 247 19.37 4.23 -10.76
N MET A 248 19.92 4.81 -9.69
CA MET A 248 21.17 5.55 -9.74
C MET A 248 22.35 4.67 -10.13
N TYR A 249 22.44 3.45 -9.59
CA TYR A 249 23.49 2.49 -9.96
C TYR A 249 23.43 2.16 -11.45
N SER A 250 22.24 1.92 -11.98
CA SER A 250 22.02 1.62 -13.40
C SER A 250 22.45 2.78 -14.30
N LYS A 251 22.10 4.02 -13.93
CA LYS A 251 22.54 5.23 -14.64
C LYS A 251 24.06 5.38 -14.64
N MET A 252 24.69 5.24 -13.48
CA MET A 252 26.14 5.34 -13.33
C MET A 252 26.87 4.23 -14.11
N HIS A 253 26.38 2.99 -14.03
CA HIS A 253 26.92 1.85 -14.76
C HIS A 253 26.87 2.06 -16.28
N ASN A 254 25.74 2.55 -16.80
CA ASN A 254 25.58 2.84 -18.22
C ASN A 254 26.52 3.97 -18.68
N SER A 255 26.59 5.08 -17.94
CA SER A 255 27.48 6.21 -18.27
C SER A 255 28.96 5.79 -18.31
N ILE A 256 29.40 4.99 -17.33
CA ILE A 256 30.76 4.46 -17.26
C ILE A 256 31.01 3.46 -18.40
N SER A 257 30.06 2.58 -18.71
CA SER A 257 30.15 1.60 -19.80
C SER A 257 30.19 2.25 -21.18
N LEU A 258 29.55 3.41 -21.34
CA LEU A 258 29.62 4.24 -22.55
C LEU A 258 30.92 5.08 -22.62
N GLY A 259 31.75 5.06 -21.58
CA GLY A 259 33.03 5.78 -21.51
C GLY A 259 32.91 7.27 -21.17
N GLU A 260 31.80 7.69 -20.57
CA GLU A 260 31.63 9.06 -20.08
C GLU A 260 32.41 9.26 -18.77
N ALA A 261 32.92 10.48 -18.55
CA ALA A 261 33.72 10.83 -17.37
C ALA A 261 32.88 11.41 -16.22
N THR A 262 31.54 11.27 -16.29
CA THR A 262 30.58 11.91 -15.37
C THR A 262 30.58 11.29 -13.98
N TYR A 263 30.97 10.02 -13.86
CA TYR A 263 30.96 9.29 -12.59
C TYR A 263 32.27 8.53 -12.38
N ALA A 264 32.76 8.51 -11.14
CA ALA A 264 33.92 7.70 -10.77
C ALA A 264 33.55 6.22 -10.53
N LEU A 265 34.44 5.30 -10.94
CA LEU A 265 34.25 3.86 -10.70
C LEU A 265 34.14 3.54 -9.20
N GLN A 266 34.90 4.25 -8.35
CA GLN A 266 34.84 4.11 -6.90
C GLN A 266 33.45 4.43 -6.33
N ASP A 267 32.76 5.43 -6.91
CA ASP A 267 31.41 5.80 -6.50
C ASP A 267 30.40 4.70 -6.89
N LEU A 268 30.58 4.06 -8.05
CA LEU A 268 29.80 2.91 -8.48
C LEU A 268 29.98 1.70 -7.54
N HIS A 269 31.21 1.39 -7.14
CA HIS A 269 31.48 0.35 -6.13
C HIS A 269 30.84 0.68 -4.78
N SER A 270 30.96 1.92 -4.31
CA SER A 270 30.40 2.36 -3.03
C SER A 270 28.87 2.27 -3.00
N LEU A 271 28.22 2.63 -4.11
CA LEU A 271 26.78 2.50 -4.27
C LEU A 271 26.34 1.03 -4.30
N ARG A 272 27.10 0.14 -4.94
CA ARG A 272 26.84 -1.32 -4.93
C ARG A 272 26.88 -1.89 -3.52
N THR A 273 27.88 -1.52 -2.71
CA THR A 273 27.97 -1.94 -1.30
C THR A 273 26.77 -1.44 -0.51
N THR A 274 26.38 -0.18 -0.70
CA THR A 274 25.20 0.40 -0.03
C THR A 274 23.90 -0.35 -0.39
N ILE A 275 23.74 -0.76 -1.66
CA ILE A 275 22.60 -1.58 -2.10
C ILE A 275 22.63 -2.95 -1.41
N ALA A 276 23.79 -3.59 -1.30
CA ALA A 276 23.95 -4.88 -0.62
C ALA A 276 23.61 -4.79 0.88
N ASP A 277 24.08 -3.76 1.58
CA ASP A 277 23.80 -3.54 3.00
C ASP A 277 22.30 -3.34 3.25
N LYS A 278 21.64 -2.53 2.41
CA LYS A 278 20.19 -2.35 2.49
C LYS A 278 19.43 -3.63 2.14
N ALA A 279 19.92 -4.44 1.19
CA ALA A 279 19.33 -5.75 0.87
C ALA A 279 19.39 -6.70 2.09
N GLN A 280 20.51 -6.71 2.82
CA GLN A 280 20.66 -7.49 4.05
C GLN A 280 19.70 -7.02 5.16
N MET A 281 19.48 -5.71 5.30
CA MET A 281 18.48 -5.16 6.21
C MET A 281 17.07 -5.66 5.86
N ILE A 282 16.70 -5.63 4.57
CA ILE A 282 15.40 -6.13 4.09
C ILE A 282 15.26 -7.64 4.35
N ASP A 283 16.31 -8.44 4.10
CA ASP A 283 16.30 -9.87 4.39
C ASP A 283 16.06 -10.12 5.88
N THR A 284 16.75 -9.38 6.74
CA THR A 284 16.61 -9.45 8.21
C THR A 284 15.20 -9.09 8.67
N LEU A 285 14.60 -8.04 8.12
CA LEU A 285 13.20 -7.68 8.40
C LEU A 285 12.24 -8.80 7.97
N SER A 286 12.46 -9.41 6.80
CA SER A 286 11.63 -10.51 6.32
C SER A 286 11.75 -11.78 7.19
N LYS A 287 12.95 -12.07 7.71
CA LYS A 287 13.19 -13.15 8.67
C LYS A 287 12.48 -12.89 10.00
N LYS A 288 12.55 -11.66 10.52
CA LYS A 288 11.83 -11.25 11.73
C LYS A 288 10.32 -11.39 11.58
N ILE A 289 9.76 -11.04 10.41
CA ILE A 289 8.33 -11.22 10.12
C ILE A 289 7.96 -12.71 10.12
N ALA A 290 8.80 -13.56 9.52
CA ALA A 290 8.58 -15.02 9.48
C ALA A 290 8.73 -15.70 10.86
N SER A 291 9.48 -15.11 11.78
CA SER A 291 9.69 -15.65 13.14
C SER A 291 8.71 -15.12 14.19
N LEU A 292 7.72 -14.32 13.80
CA LEU A 292 6.73 -13.82 14.76
C LEU A 292 5.83 -14.96 15.27
N PRO A 293 5.50 -15.00 16.57
CA PRO A 293 4.62 -16.03 17.11
C PRO A 293 3.24 -15.95 16.45
N VAL A 294 2.70 -17.12 16.09
CA VAL A 294 1.37 -17.25 15.47
C VAL A 294 0.49 -18.10 16.36
N ASP A 295 -0.73 -17.64 16.60
CA ASP A 295 -1.76 -18.39 17.29
C ASP A 295 -2.13 -19.66 16.48
N PRO A 296 -2.10 -20.87 17.08
CA PRO A 296 -2.49 -22.12 16.43
C PRO A 296 -3.86 -22.09 15.73
N ASN A 297 -4.77 -21.23 16.21
CA ASN A 297 -6.11 -21.08 15.64
C ASN A 297 -6.15 -20.24 14.35
N THR A 298 -5.04 -19.65 13.93
CA THR A 298 -4.97 -18.73 12.77
C THR A 298 -3.97 -19.20 11.71
N PRO A 299 -4.23 -20.32 10.98
CA PRO A 299 -3.30 -20.86 9.97
C PRO A 299 -3.02 -19.89 8.80
N LYS A 300 -3.95 -18.96 8.54
CA LYS A 300 -3.78 -17.92 7.52
C LYS A 300 -2.64 -16.94 7.85
N ALA A 301 -2.33 -16.73 9.13
CA ALA A 301 -1.26 -15.82 9.55
C ALA A 301 0.14 -16.39 9.21
N VAL A 302 0.36 -17.69 9.40
CA VAL A 302 1.60 -18.37 8.97
C VAL A 302 1.77 -18.28 7.45
N THR A 303 0.68 -18.50 6.71
CA THR A 303 0.69 -18.41 5.23
C THR A 303 1.08 -17.01 4.76
N LEU A 304 0.55 -15.96 5.41
CA LEU A 304 0.90 -14.58 5.12
C LEU A 304 2.38 -14.29 5.39
N GLN A 305 2.90 -14.67 6.55
CA GLN A 305 4.31 -14.47 6.92
C GLN A 305 5.26 -15.15 5.92
N ASN A 306 4.98 -16.40 5.55
CA ASN A 306 5.75 -17.15 4.56
C ASN A 306 5.67 -16.53 3.16
N SER A 307 4.50 -16.02 2.77
CA SER A 307 4.32 -15.33 1.50
C SER A 307 5.13 -14.03 1.43
N ILE A 308 5.13 -13.23 2.52
CA ILE A 308 5.96 -12.02 2.63
C ILE A 308 7.45 -12.38 2.53
N ARG A 309 7.88 -13.44 3.23
CA ARG A 309 9.26 -13.92 3.18
C ARG A 309 9.65 -14.33 1.76
N LYS A 310 8.87 -15.19 1.12
CA LYS A 310 9.11 -15.67 -0.25
C LYS A 310 9.18 -14.51 -1.24
N ALA A 311 8.20 -13.61 -1.23
CA ALA A 311 8.17 -12.45 -2.12
C ALA A 311 9.39 -11.53 -1.90
N THR A 312 9.86 -11.41 -0.66
CA THR A 312 11.06 -10.62 -0.35
C THR A 312 12.34 -11.31 -0.81
N SER A 313 12.47 -12.63 -0.65
CA SER A 313 13.61 -13.38 -1.16
C SER A 313 13.72 -13.29 -2.69
N VAL A 314 12.59 -13.42 -3.39
CA VAL A 314 12.51 -13.25 -4.86
C VAL A 314 12.95 -11.84 -5.25
N TYR A 315 12.43 -10.81 -4.58
CA TYR A 315 12.86 -9.42 -4.84
C TYR A 315 14.37 -9.22 -4.65
N ILE A 316 14.97 -9.74 -3.57
CA ILE A 316 16.41 -9.58 -3.34
C ILE A 316 17.21 -10.30 -4.44
N LYS A 317 16.86 -11.54 -4.75
CA LYS A 317 17.59 -12.37 -5.72
C LYS A 317 17.49 -11.79 -7.13
N ASP A 318 16.27 -11.51 -7.59
CA ASP A 318 15.99 -11.25 -9.00
C ASP A 318 16.10 -9.77 -9.37
N TYR A 319 16.01 -8.86 -8.39
CA TYR A 319 16.09 -7.41 -8.63
C TYR A 319 17.36 -6.76 -8.07
N LEU A 320 17.83 -7.15 -6.88
CA LEU A 320 18.98 -6.49 -6.24
C LEU A 320 20.32 -7.14 -6.58
N LEU A 321 20.38 -8.47 -6.54
CA LEU A 321 21.62 -9.22 -6.77
C LEU A 321 21.89 -9.52 -8.25
N SER A 322 20.88 -9.36 -9.11
CA SER A 322 20.99 -9.52 -10.57
C SER A 322 21.61 -8.30 -11.27
N GLN A 323 21.95 -7.24 -10.54
CA GLN A 323 22.54 -6.04 -11.11
C GLN A 323 23.94 -6.30 -11.69
N PRO A 324 24.24 -5.80 -12.91
CA PRO A 324 25.49 -6.10 -13.62
C PRO A 324 26.70 -5.69 -12.78
N PRO A 325 27.80 -6.47 -12.78
CA PRO A 325 29.00 -6.10 -12.02
C PRO A 325 29.60 -4.78 -12.53
N PRO A 326 30.27 -4.00 -11.67
CA PRO A 326 31.05 -2.85 -12.10
C PRO A 326 32.10 -3.28 -13.14
N PRO A 327 32.34 -2.49 -14.19
CA PRO A 327 33.38 -2.80 -15.18
C PRO A 327 34.77 -2.80 -14.53
N THR A 328 35.65 -3.68 -14.99
CA THR A 328 37.03 -3.77 -14.50
C THR A 328 37.90 -2.63 -15.02
N LEU A 329 39.03 -2.36 -14.36
CA LEU A 329 39.97 -1.32 -14.78
C LEU A 329 40.50 -1.56 -16.21
N GLU A 330 40.75 -2.81 -16.59
CA GLU A 330 41.16 -3.19 -17.95
C GLU A 330 40.07 -2.88 -18.99
N GLN A 331 38.80 -3.19 -18.69
CA GLN A 331 37.67 -2.87 -19.56
C GLN A 331 37.49 -1.36 -19.73
N LEU A 332 37.73 -0.58 -18.67
CA LEU A 332 37.71 0.88 -18.73
C LEU A 332 38.83 1.47 -19.58
N GLU A 333 40.04 0.89 -19.50
CA GLU A 333 41.16 1.28 -20.35
C GLU A 333 40.88 0.97 -21.81
N GLN A 334 40.29 -0.19 -22.13
CA GLN A 334 39.86 -0.54 -23.49
C GLN A 334 38.77 0.42 -24.02
N ILE A 335 37.79 0.80 -23.20
CA ILE A 335 36.75 1.77 -23.56
C ILE A 335 37.36 3.16 -23.83
N LYS A 336 38.33 3.60 -23.01
CA LYS A 336 39.05 4.87 -23.20
C LYS A 336 39.91 4.85 -24.46
N GLN A 337 40.62 3.76 -24.72
CA GLN A 337 41.44 3.58 -25.92
C GLN A 337 40.56 3.55 -27.19
N GLY A 338 39.41 2.88 -27.15
CA GLY A 338 38.44 2.85 -28.24
C GLY A 338 37.87 4.23 -28.60
N ARG A 339 37.67 5.13 -27.62
CA ARG A 339 37.30 6.53 -27.88
C ARG A 339 38.47 7.36 -28.42
N SER A 340 39.68 7.16 -27.92
CA SER A 340 40.85 7.88 -28.44
C SER A 340 41.11 7.57 -29.92
N LEU A 341 40.78 6.36 -30.36
CA LEU A 341 40.86 5.95 -31.77
C LEU A 341 39.71 6.51 -32.59
N LYS A 342 38.48 6.54 -32.06
CA LYS A 342 37.30 7.11 -32.77
C LYS A 342 37.31 8.64 -32.88
N ASN A 343 37.88 9.34 -31.90
CA ASN A 343 37.97 10.80 -31.94
C ASN A 343 39.12 11.31 -32.81
N ALA A 344 40.03 10.44 -33.27
CA ALA A 344 41.12 10.82 -34.16
C ALA A 344 40.66 10.97 -35.63
N ASP A 345 39.50 10.42 -35.99
CA ASP A 345 38.95 10.45 -37.36
C ASP A 345 37.92 11.57 -37.59
N ASP A 346 37.54 12.34 -36.56
CA ASP A 346 36.40 13.28 -36.61
C ASP A 346 36.79 14.74 -36.27
N ASP A 347 38.09 15.08 -36.30
CA ASP A 347 38.61 16.37 -35.82
C ASP A 347 38.47 17.54 -36.82
N ASP A 348 37.80 17.35 -37.98
CA ASP A 348 37.75 18.38 -39.03
C ASP A 348 36.36 19.03 -39.30
N LEU A 349 35.28 18.66 -38.61
CA LEU A 349 33.92 19.12 -39.02
C LEU A 349 32.92 19.50 -37.91
N ILE A 350 33.34 20.06 -36.77
CA ILE A 350 32.37 20.64 -35.80
C ILE A 350 32.66 22.12 -35.48
N PRO A 351 31.77 23.07 -35.88
CA PRO A 351 31.84 24.45 -35.45
C PRO A 351 31.76 24.58 -33.92
N ARG A 352 32.73 25.31 -33.34
CA ARG A 352 32.78 25.66 -31.91
C ARG A 352 31.58 26.52 -31.51
N GLU A 353 30.53 25.88 -31.05
CA GLU A 353 29.40 26.58 -30.45
C GLU A 353 29.79 27.12 -29.06
N ARG A 354 29.51 28.41 -28.83
CA ARG A 354 29.88 29.15 -27.62
C ARG A 354 29.40 28.43 -26.36
N LEU A 355 30.33 28.10 -25.48
CA LEU A 355 30.07 27.68 -24.09
C LEU A 355 29.15 28.71 -23.41
N ARG A 356 27.85 28.40 -23.33
CA ARG A 356 26.91 29.12 -22.47
C ARG A 356 27.10 28.65 -21.05
N ILE A 357 27.37 29.59 -20.15
CA ILE A 357 27.36 29.38 -18.70
C ILE A 357 25.91 29.08 -18.30
N THR A 358 25.55 27.80 -18.18
CA THR A 358 24.36 27.40 -17.44
C THR A 358 24.69 27.51 -15.96
N LYS A 359 24.12 28.53 -15.31
CA LYS A 359 24.12 28.68 -13.87
C LYS A 359 23.44 27.44 -13.28
N VAL A 360 24.21 26.54 -12.69
CA VAL A 360 23.69 25.35 -12.00
C VAL A 360 22.90 25.84 -10.80
N THR A 361 21.58 25.88 -10.95
CA THR A 361 20.65 26.05 -9.83
C THR A 361 20.56 24.70 -9.10
N VAL A 362 21.08 24.67 -7.88
CA VAL A 362 20.87 23.56 -6.94
C VAL A 362 19.37 23.52 -6.61
N THR A 363 18.62 22.66 -7.29
CA THR A 363 17.15 22.54 -7.15
C THR A 363 16.72 21.54 -6.07
N THR A 364 17.67 20.89 -5.38
CA THR A 364 17.40 19.75 -4.47
C THR A 364 17.67 20.02 -2.98
N GLY A 365 17.51 21.28 -2.53
CA GLY A 365 17.42 21.64 -1.10
C GLY A 365 18.62 21.25 -0.23
N TRP A 366 19.77 20.98 -0.84
CA TRP A 366 21.00 20.62 -0.16
C TRP A 366 22.01 21.74 -0.26
N SER A 367 22.47 22.19 0.90
CA SER A 367 23.53 23.17 1.02
C SER A 367 24.70 22.49 1.73
N PRO A 368 25.90 22.43 1.12
CA PRO A 368 27.08 21.95 1.82
C PRO A 368 27.40 22.87 3.01
N ALA A 369 27.99 22.32 4.06
CA ALA A 369 28.51 23.09 5.17
C ALA A 369 29.64 24.00 4.66
N ASN A 370 29.57 25.29 5.02
CA ASN A 370 30.64 26.23 4.73
C ASN A 370 31.93 25.72 5.36
N VAL A 371 32.98 25.63 4.55
CA VAL A 371 34.32 25.32 5.04
C VAL A 371 34.80 26.60 5.73
N ASN A 372 34.63 26.71 7.06
CA ASN A 372 35.27 27.77 7.83
C ASN A 372 36.77 27.59 7.67
N ASN A 373 37.37 28.44 6.86
CA ASN A 373 38.81 28.49 6.63
C ASN A 373 39.45 29.18 7.85
N GLU A 374 39.50 28.50 9.01
CA GLU A 374 40.27 28.94 10.19
C GLU A 374 41.79 28.75 9.99
N ARG A 375 42.21 28.46 8.76
CA ARG A 375 43.62 28.54 8.37
C ARG A 375 43.79 29.83 7.58
N THR A 376 44.62 30.72 8.11
CA THR A 376 45.20 31.87 7.43
C THR A 376 45.67 31.44 6.03
N ALA A 377 44.84 31.69 5.02
CA ALA A 377 45.24 31.54 3.63
C ALA A 377 46.31 32.62 3.36
N PRO A 378 47.41 32.30 2.68
CA PRO A 378 48.37 33.32 2.26
C PRO A 378 47.64 34.38 1.44
N GLU A 379 47.91 35.67 1.68
CA GLU A 379 47.26 36.81 1.00
C GLU A 379 47.43 36.80 -0.53
N ASP A 380 48.25 35.89 -1.08
CA ASP A 380 48.54 35.70 -2.51
C ASP A 380 47.87 34.46 -3.15
N ALA A 381 46.90 33.81 -2.50
CA ALA A 381 46.25 32.63 -3.08
C ALA A 381 45.33 33.01 -4.27
N ASP A 382 45.54 32.37 -5.43
CA ASP A 382 44.72 32.56 -6.63
C ASP A 382 43.22 32.26 -6.31
N PRO A 383 42.29 33.21 -6.48
CA PRO A 383 40.87 33.02 -6.19
C PRO A 383 40.27 31.79 -6.88
N LEU A 384 40.79 31.42 -8.05
CA LEU A 384 40.32 30.26 -8.79
C LEU A 384 40.78 28.94 -8.14
N LEU A 385 41.97 28.90 -7.53
CA LEU A 385 42.44 27.74 -6.76
C LEU A 385 41.63 27.56 -5.47
N GLU A 386 41.27 28.65 -4.80
CA GLU A 386 40.39 28.60 -3.63
C GLU A 386 39.00 28.04 -4.00
N GLN A 387 38.41 28.53 -5.11
CA GLN A 387 37.15 28.00 -5.61
C GLN A 387 37.25 26.51 -5.95
N MET A 388 38.34 26.06 -6.58
CA MET A 388 38.58 24.64 -6.84
C MET A 388 38.67 23.81 -5.56
N ASN A 389 39.29 24.33 -4.49
CA ASN A 389 39.37 23.66 -3.20
C ASN A 389 38.01 23.59 -2.50
N ASN A 390 37.21 24.65 -2.58
CA ASN A 390 35.84 24.68 -2.05
C ASN A 390 34.95 23.66 -2.76
N VAL A 391 34.99 23.61 -4.09
CA VAL A 391 34.24 22.62 -4.88
C VAL A 391 34.68 21.18 -4.55
N ARG A 392 35.98 20.91 -4.34
CA ARG A 392 36.46 19.60 -3.88
C ARG A 392 35.86 19.21 -2.53
N SER A 393 35.83 20.13 -1.56
CA SER A 393 35.20 19.88 -0.26
C SER A 393 33.71 19.58 -0.38
N TYR A 394 33.00 20.28 -1.27
CA TYR A 394 31.58 20.03 -1.53
C TYR A 394 31.34 18.67 -2.19
N ILE A 395 32.21 18.23 -3.09
CA ILE A 395 32.16 16.88 -3.66
C ILE A 395 32.29 15.82 -2.56
N ASP A 396 33.23 15.99 -1.63
CA ASP A 396 33.42 15.05 -0.51
C ASP A 396 32.20 15.02 0.42
N GLN A 397 31.57 16.17 0.69
CA GLN A 397 30.35 16.24 1.47
C GLN A 397 29.16 15.57 0.74
N ALA A 398 29.02 15.79 -0.56
CA ALA A 398 27.98 15.16 -1.38
C ALA A 398 28.16 13.64 -1.46
N ARG A 399 29.41 13.14 -1.56
CA ARG A 399 29.73 11.71 -1.49
C ARG A 399 29.34 11.10 -0.16
N LYS A 400 29.70 11.75 0.96
CA LYS A 400 29.30 11.30 2.31
C LYS A 400 27.79 11.27 2.51
N ALA A 401 27.06 12.16 1.83
CA ALA A 401 25.61 12.22 1.84
C ALA A 401 24.93 11.28 0.82
N HIS A 402 25.70 10.48 0.06
CA HIS A 402 25.22 9.63 -1.04
C HIS A 402 24.40 10.38 -2.10
N ARG A 403 24.74 11.66 -2.33
CA ARG A 403 24.09 12.57 -3.28
C ARG A 403 24.84 12.58 -4.61
N TYR A 404 24.73 11.48 -5.35
CA TYR A 404 25.54 11.24 -6.55
C TYR A 404 25.18 12.13 -7.75
N GLU A 405 23.96 12.68 -7.81
CA GLU A 405 23.59 13.68 -8.83
C GLU A 405 24.32 15.00 -8.58
N GLU A 406 24.37 15.44 -7.33
CA GLU A 406 25.15 16.62 -6.92
C GLU A 406 26.65 16.39 -7.09
N VAL A 407 27.17 15.18 -6.80
CA VAL A 407 28.58 14.82 -7.08
C VAL A 407 28.89 14.99 -8.56
N ALA A 408 28.09 14.41 -9.47
CA ALA A 408 28.31 14.53 -10.91
C ALA A 408 28.32 15.99 -11.38
N SER A 409 27.36 16.80 -10.90
CA SER A 409 27.30 18.21 -11.25
C SER A 409 28.51 19.00 -10.73
N LEU A 410 28.98 18.71 -9.51
CA LEU A 410 30.14 19.37 -8.93
C LEU A 410 31.45 18.92 -9.59
N GLU A 411 31.55 17.65 -10.03
CA GLU A 411 32.71 17.15 -10.77
C GLU A 411 32.83 17.82 -12.15
N GLU A 412 31.72 18.02 -12.86
CA GLU A 412 31.74 18.79 -14.11
C GLU A 412 32.11 20.27 -13.86
N ASN A 413 31.61 20.86 -12.77
CA ASN A 413 32.03 22.21 -12.36
C ASN A 413 33.54 22.29 -12.10
N LEU A 414 34.09 21.34 -11.35
CA LEU A 414 35.53 21.27 -11.06
C LEU A 414 36.36 21.07 -12.33
N LYS A 415 35.88 20.29 -13.29
CA LYS A 415 36.52 20.10 -14.60
C LYS A 415 36.56 21.41 -15.39
N MET A 416 35.46 22.16 -15.44
CA MET A 416 35.42 23.48 -16.06
C MET A 416 36.39 24.47 -15.39
N LEU A 417 36.42 24.54 -14.05
CA LEU A 417 37.35 25.40 -13.31
C LEU A 417 38.81 25.06 -13.61
N LYS A 418 39.16 23.76 -13.68
CA LYS A 418 40.50 23.30 -14.08
C LYS A 418 40.86 23.74 -15.49
N GLU A 419 39.92 23.71 -16.43
CA GLU A 419 40.18 24.13 -17.81
C GLU A 419 40.41 25.65 -17.91
N ILE A 420 39.62 26.45 -17.19
CA ILE A 420 39.80 27.90 -17.10
C ILE A 420 41.18 28.22 -16.49
N TYR A 421 41.55 27.54 -15.40
CA TYR A 421 42.86 27.73 -14.76
C TYR A 421 44.01 27.40 -15.72
N ARG A 422 43.90 26.29 -16.48
CA ARG A 422 44.90 25.93 -17.50
C ARG A 422 45.02 27.00 -18.60
N LYS A 423 43.90 27.57 -19.06
CA LYS A 423 43.90 28.67 -20.05
C LYS A 423 44.61 29.91 -19.50
N GLN A 424 44.28 30.32 -18.27
CA GLN A 424 44.94 31.46 -17.61
C GLN A 424 46.45 31.25 -17.42
N GLN A 425 46.89 30.03 -17.09
CA GLN A 425 48.32 29.70 -16.97
C GLN A 425 49.04 29.76 -18.32
N ARG A 426 48.39 29.32 -19.41
CA ARG A 426 48.92 29.45 -20.78
C ARG A 426 49.03 30.91 -21.23
N GLU A 427 48.06 31.75 -20.90
CA GLU A 427 48.10 33.18 -21.20
C GLU A 427 49.17 33.92 -20.39
N LYS A 428 49.36 33.57 -19.11
CA LYS A 428 50.41 34.13 -18.26
C LYS A 428 51.83 33.72 -18.70
N THR A 429 51.99 32.52 -19.26
CA THR A 429 53.28 32.04 -19.79
C THR A 429 53.58 32.62 -21.17
N GLY A 430 52.57 32.79 -22.03
CA GLY A 430 52.73 33.45 -23.34
C GLY A 430 53.03 34.95 -23.26
N ARG A 431 52.58 35.65 -22.22
CA ARG A 431 52.88 37.08 -21.97
C ARG A 431 54.26 37.37 -21.38
N LYS A 432 55.03 36.34 -20.99
CA LYS A 432 56.41 36.48 -20.48
C LYS A 432 57.46 36.25 -21.57
N SER A 433 57.04 35.89 -22.78
CA SER A 433 57.89 35.58 -23.94
C SER A 433 57.90 36.67 -25.01
N ASP A 434 57.19 37.78 -24.80
CA ASP A 434 57.33 39.06 -25.53
C ASP A 434 57.93 40.10 -24.58
#